data_AF-K9D1U4-F1
#
_entry.id   AF-K9D1U4-F1
#
_cell.length_a   1.000
_cell.length_b   1.000
_cell.length_c   1.000
_cell.angle_alpha   90.00
_cell.angle_beta   90.00
_cell.angle_gamma   90.00
#
_symmetry.space_group_name_H-M   'P 1'
#
loop_
_entity.id
_entity.type
_entity.pdbx_description
1 polymer ?
#
loop_
_entity_poly.entity_id
_entity_poly.type
_entity_poly.pdbx_seq_one_letter_code
_entity_poly.pdbx_strand_id
1 'polypeptide(L)'
;MNKQRIVWLHEQLPEWEEKGWISKEHAAQMRVFYGTVDTKKGPSLRRLLVLLLGLLLTSLGLFLLFAGYWYSFSPAGRMDWCIALLLLAVIALGLGVWKVPRGSIYAEGIGLFYVAALTISTVLMSDTYYTGEGWGFYSLLIMLLTLPVIYLLGSGFTMMAYLLIGLLWSVSVRELSLWGEPVWLWLLLAAGSPFFAERLRRKTRSYLSTLWLSWAYVAAIFGTFFFTINSYNLSLSLFFVAALSAATYALGSLSREQGLWSLPFRGIGVLGLMYVVVYGTFISTWQEEAAASADWLSIGLGLVALVLVVGGLNALWQKRMGTEILITFCPIIVGLLMLSVHWGLTPLTGSILFNLYIVLLAGVLLWQGTVTKRVALVNGCIFTFLAMIAARFFDPTFSFVERGFTFMVTGVAIFAVNLFYMWRKQTRQAQVNSSVARANRRLRRRQTLGDDEHIDVAAQTDDSVNGTAAENSDGNVTDSREPAATANPVNNESDTRKGGADDAQ
;
A
#
# COMPACT_ATOMS: atom_id res chain seq x y z
N MET A 1 22.50 22.10 -12.54
CA MET A 1 22.37 22.89 -11.30
C MET A 1 20.92 22.81 -10.80
N ASN A 2 20.64 22.86 -9.48
CA ASN A 2 19.27 22.69 -8.97
C ASN A 2 18.41 23.94 -9.21
N LYS A 3 17.26 23.78 -9.88
CA LYS A 3 16.33 24.86 -10.25
C LYS A 3 15.85 25.69 -9.04
N GLN A 4 15.66 25.07 -7.88
CA GLN A 4 15.24 25.77 -6.66
C GLN A 4 16.28 26.80 -6.19
N ARG A 5 17.58 26.51 -6.35
CA ARG A 5 18.66 27.43 -5.94
C ARG A 5 18.77 28.65 -6.86
N ILE A 6 18.43 28.51 -8.14
CA ILE A 6 18.42 29.62 -9.11
C ILE A 6 17.23 30.54 -8.83
N VAL A 7 16.05 29.97 -8.53
CA VAL A 7 14.86 30.76 -8.12
C VAL A 7 15.16 31.55 -6.83
N TRP A 8 15.64 30.88 -5.79
CA TRP A 8 16.03 31.52 -4.53
C TRP A 8 17.07 32.64 -4.71
N LEU A 9 18.05 32.46 -5.60
CA LEU A 9 19.05 33.49 -5.89
C LEU A 9 18.43 34.74 -6.55
N HIS A 10 17.51 34.56 -7.51
CA HIS A 10 16.77 35.68 -8.11
C HIS A 10 15.81 36.36 -7.13
N GLU A 11 15.29 35.64 -6.14
CA GLU A 11 14.45 36.18 -5.04
C GLU A 11 15.27 36.97 -4.01
N GLN A 12 16.53 36.62 -3.77
CA GLN A 12 17.40 37.28 -2.77
C GLN A 12 18.22 38.46 -3.32
N LEU A 13 18.55 38.46 -4.62
CA LEU A 13 19.30 39.56 -5.24
C LEU A 13 18.70 40.97 -5.00
N PRO A 14 17.37 41.20 -5.01
CA PRO A 14 16.79 42.51 -4.67
C PRO A 14 17.06 42.95 -3.21
N GLU A 15 16.94 42.05 -2.23
CA GLU A 15 17.26 42.36 -0.83
C GLU A 15 18.75 42.74 -0.67
N TRP A 16 19.64 42.08 -1.41
CA TRP A 16 21.09 42.34 -1.34
C TRP A 16 21.49 43.64 -2.06
N GLU A 17 20.71 44.06 -3.06
CA GLU A 17 20.81 45.37 -3.71
C GLU A 17 20.30 46.48 -2.77
N GLU A 18 19.17 46.28 -2.09
CA GLU A 18 18.56 47.23 -1.13
C GLU A 18 19.40 47.39 0.15
N LYS A 19 19.98 46.30 0.66
CA LYS A 19 20.90 46.32 1.82
C LYS A 19 22.31 46.81 1.49
N GLY A 20 22.58 47.19 0.23
CA GLY A 20 23.87 47.69 -0.22
C GLY A 20 25.00 46.65 -0.21
N TRP A 21 24.68 45.35 -0.09
CA TRP A 21 25.66 44.26 -0.05
C TRP A 21 26.25 43.95 -1.44
N ILE A 22 25.54 44.31 -2.51
CA ILE A 22 25.93 44.06 -3.91
C ILE A 22 25.55 45.29 -4.75
N SER A 23 26.45 45.77 -5.64
CA SER A 23 26.13 46.88 -6.55
C SER A 23 25.17 46.46 -7.66
N LYS A 24 24.49 47.44 -8.28
CA LYS A 24 23.49 47.17 -9.33
C LYS A 24 24.10 46.46 -10.55
N GLU A 25 25.35 46.76 -10.89
CA GLU A 25 26.11 46.08 -11.94
C GLU A 25 26.39 44.61 -11.58
N HIS A 26 26.84 44.34 -10.36
CA HIS A 26 27.12 42.98 -9.90
C HIS A 26 25.84 42.13 -9.82
N ALA A 27 24.73 42.71 -9.35
CA ALA A 27 23.43 42.04 -9.37
C ALA A 27 22.97 41.73 -10.80
N ALA A 28 23.17 42.65 -11.76
CA ALA A 28 22.90 42.40 -13.18
C ALA A 28 23.80 41.30 -13.77
N GLN A 29 25.10 41.31 -13.49
CA GLN A 29 26.04 40.27 -13.92
C GLN A 29 25.65 38.90 -13.37
N MET A 30 25.24 38.80 -12.11
CA MET A 30 24.76 37.54 -11.51
C MET A 30 23.47 37.04 -12.20
N ARG A 31 22.52 37.92 -12.54
CA ARG A 31 21.31 37.55 -13.30
C ARG A 31 21.64 36.99 -14.69
N VAL A 32 22.69 37.49 -15.34
CA VAL A 32 23.19 36.97 -16.64
C VAL A 32 23.93 35.65 -16.46
N PHE A 33 24.87 35.57 -15.52
CA PHE A 33 25.74 34.40 -15.31
C PHE A 33 24.98 33.14 -14.86
N TYR A 34 23.98 33.31 -13.98
CA TYR A 34 23.12 32.20 -13.53
C TYR A 34 21.92 31.92 -14.46
N GLY A 35 21.73 32.76 -15.48
CA GLY A 35 20.70 32.64 -16.50
C GLY A 35 19.28 33.03 -16.03
N THR A 36 18.41 33.26 -17.00
CA THR A 36 16.98 33.43 -16.77
C THR A 36 16.35 32.10 -16.33
N VAL A 37 15.37 32.16 -15.42
CA VAL A 37 14.66 30.95 -14.99
C VAL A 37 13.76 30.47 -16.14
N ASP A 38 14.23 29.44 -16.83
CA ASP A 38 13.60 28.88 -18.02
C ASP A 38 12.26 28.21 -17.66
N THR A 39 11.21 29.02 -17.58
CA THR A 39 9.83 28.61 -17.34
C THR A 39 9.24 28.07 -18.63
N LYS A 40 9.55 26.81 -18.95
CA LYS A 40 8.72 25.99 -19.85
C LYS A 40 7.32 25.88 -19.23
N LYS A 41 6.46 26.86 -19.53
CA LYS A 41 5.08 27.01 -19.04
C LYS A 41 4.16 25.98 -19.71
N GLY A 42 4.43 24.70 -19.46
CA GLY A 42 3.39 23.68 -19.57
C GLY A 42 2.24 24.03 -18.62
N PRO A 43 0.97 23.74 -18.96
CA PRO A 43 -0.14 23.94 -18.05
C PRO A 43 0.11 23.16 -16.76
N SER A 44 -0.13 23.80 -15.61
CA SER A 44 0.10 23.15 -14.31
C SER A 44 -0.77 21.91 -14.16
N LEU A 45 -0.29 20.89 -13.43
CA LEU A 45 -1.02 19.63 -13.24
C LEU A 45 -2.47 19.87 -12.77
N ARG A 46 -2.68 20.86 -11.89
CA ARG A 46 -4.01 21.27 -11.41
C ARG A 46 -4.89 21.80 -12.55
N ARG A 47 -4.34 22.61 -13.46
CA ARG A 47 -5.07 23.11 -14.65
C ARG A 47 -5.37 21.99 -15.63
N LEU A 48 -4.45 21.04 -15.85
CA LEU A 48 -4.70 19.85 -16.67
C LEU A 48 -5.83 18.97 -16.07
N LEU A 49 -5.82 18.75 -14.76
CA LEU A 49 -6.88 18.01 -14.06
C LEU A 49 -8.24 18.72 -14.15
N VAL A 50 -8.29 20.04 -13.97
CA VAL A 50 -9.54 20.82 -14.12
C VAL A 50 -10.05 20.80 -15.57
N LEU A 51 -9.17 20.92 -16.57
CA LEU A 51 -9.56 20.82 -17.99
C LEU A 51 -10.05 19.40 -18.35
N LEU A 52 -9.38 18.36 -17.86
CA LEU A 52 -9.78 16.96 -18.08
C LEU A 52 -11.10 16.65 -17.37
N LEU A 53 -11.31 17.16 -16.16
CA LEU A 53 -12.58 17.04 -15.43
C LEU A 53 -13.71 17.78 -16.16
N GLY A 54 -13.47 19.02 -16.61
CA GLY A 54 -14.46 19.77 -17.39
C GLY A 54 -14.82 19.09 -18.71
N LEU A 55 -13.84 18.53 -19.43
CA LEU A 55 -14.06 17.72 -20.62
C LEU A 55 -14.90 16.47 -20.29
N LEU A 56 -14.54 15.74 -19.24
CA LEU A 56 -15.25 14.53 -18.81
C LEU A 56 -16.69 14.81 -18.41
N LEU A 57 -16.96 15.88 -17.64
CA LEU A 57 -18.34 16.32 -17.34
C LEU A 57 -19.10 16.75 -18.60
N THR A 58 -18.44 17.41 -19.55
CA THR A 58 -19.09 17.84 -20.80
C THR A 58 -19.46 16.63 -21.66
N SER A 59 -18.56 15.67 -21.83
CA SER A 59 -18.80 14.42 -22.53
C SER A 59 -19.88 13.57 -21.84
N LEU A 60 -19.86 13.50 -20.50
CA LEU A 60 -20.87 12.77 -19.72
C LEU A 60 -22.25 13.44 -19.81
N GLY A 61 -22.32 14.78 -19.77
CA GLY A 61 -23.56 15.53 -19.96
C GLY A 61 -24.16 15.36 -21.36
N LEU A 62 -23.32 15.39 -22.40
CA LEU A 62 -23.73 15.10 -23.78
C LEU A 62 -24.22 13.65 -23.93
N PHE A 63 -23.53 12.69 -23.31
CA PHE A 63 -23.95 11.29 -23.28
C PHE A 63 -25.29 11.10 -22.53
N LEU A 64 -25.50 11.80 -21.40
CA LEU A 64 -26.77 11.76 -20.66
C LEU A 64 -27.94 12.34 -21.46
N LEU A 65 -27.74 13.44 -22.18
CA LEU A 65 -28.74 13.98 -23.10
C LEU A 65 -29.08 12.98 -24.22
N PHE A 66 -28.06 12.35 -24.80
CA PHE A 66 -28.26 11.34 -25.84
C PHE A 66 -28.97 10.09 -25.30
N ALA A 67 -28.61 9.62 -24.10
CA ALA A 67 -29.25 8.50 -23.41
C ALA A 67 -30.75 8.76 -23.13
N GLY A 68 -31.12 10.00 -22.78
CA GLY A 68 -32.52 10.40 -22.59
C GLY A 68 -33.39 10.26 -23.84
N TYR A 69 -32.81 10.43 -25.03
CA TYR A 69 -33.49 10.23 -26.32
C TYR A 69 -33.22 8.87 -26.97
N TRP A 70 -32.34 8.03 -26.42
CA TRP A 70 -31.92 6.75 -27.00
C TRP A 70 -33.12 5.84 -27.31
N TYR A 71 -34.04 5.71 -26.35
CA TYR A 71 -35.24 4.89 -26.51
C TYR A 71 -36.31 5.52 -27.42
N SER A 72 -36.20 6.80 -27.76
CA SER A 72 -37.06 7.46 -28.76
C SER A 72 -36.66 7.12 -30.21
N PHE A 73 -35.42 6.67 -30.45
CA PHE A 73 -35.02 6.15 -31.76
C PHE A 73 -35.56 4.74 -31.98
N SER A 74 -35.87 4.41 -33.24
CA SER A 74 -36.14 3.03 -33.68
C SER A 74 -34.90 2.14 -33.52
N PRO A 75 -35.04 0.80 -33.46
CA PRO A 75 -33.90 -0.11 -33.39
C PRO A 75 -32.90 0.09 -34.53
N ALA A 76 -33.40 0.35 -35.76
CA ALA A 76 -32.56 0.70 -36.90
C ALA A 76 -31.77 2.00 -36.67
N GLY A 77 -32.41 3.08 -36.21
CA GLY A 77 -31.71 4.34 -35.91
C GLY A 77 -30.64 4.20 -34.81
N ARG A 78 -30.85 3.31 -33.84
CA ARG A 78 -29.83 2.96 -32.83
C ARG A 78 -28.66 2.18 -33.44
N MET A 79 -28.95 1.24 -34.33
CA MET A 79 -27.95 0.51 -35.11
C MET A 79 -27.12 1.46 -35.99
N ASP A 80 -27.76 2.43 -36.66
CA ASP A 80 -27.07 3.45 -37.48
C ASP A 80 -26.08 4.28 -36.65
N TRP A 81 -26.46 4.70 -35.43
CA TRP A 81 -25.54 5.39 -34.51
C TRP A 81 -24.37 4.50 -34.06
N CYS A 82 -24.63 3.22 -33.74
CA CYS A 82 -23.58 2.27 -33.37
C CYS A 82 -22.60 2.02 -34.53
N ILE A 83 -23.11 1.95 -35.77
CA ILE A 83 -22.32 1.82 -37.00
C ILE A 83 -21.51 3.10 -37.25
N ALA A 84 -22.10 4.28 -37.13
CA ALA A 84 -21.41 5.55 -37.32
C ALA A 84 -20.24 5.72 -36.32
N LEU A 85 -20.44 5.33 -35.05
CA LEU A 85 -19.39 5.33 -34.04
C LEU A 85 -18.25 4.34 -34.36
N LEU A 86 -18.59 3.13 -34.82
CA LEU A 86 -17.60 2.13 -35.25
C LEU A 86 -16.83 2.56 -36.50
N LEU A 87 -17.51 3.14 -37.50
CA LEU A 87 -16.87 3.68 -38.71
C LEU A 87 -15.90 4.82 -38.36
N LEU A 88 -16.30 5.74 -37.48
CA LEU A 88 -15.42 6.81 -37.00
C LEU A 88 -14.18 6.24 -36.28
N ALA A 89 -14.35 5.20 -35.47
CA ALA A 89 -13.24 4.50 -34.80
C ALA A 89 -12.31 3.77 -35.79
N VAL A 90 -12.84 3.12 -36.82
CA VAL A 90 -12.06 2.43 -37.87
C VAL A 90 -11.32 3.44 -38.76
N ILE A 91 -11.94 4.58 -39.10
CA ILE A 91 -11.29 5.67 -39.84
C ILE A 91 -10.15 6.28 -39.00
N ALA A 92 -10.40 6.56 -37.71
CA ALA A 92 -9.37 7.05 -36.81
C ALA A 92 -8.21 6.05 -36.65
N LEU A 93 -8.51 4.76 -36.55
CA LEU A 93 -7.52 3.67 -36.55
C LEU A 93 -6.68 3.65 -37.83
N GLY A 94 -7.30 3.70 -39.01
CA GLY A 94 -6.61 3.70 -40.30
C GLY A 94 -5.69 4.91 -40.47
N LEU A 95 -6.16 6.11 -40.11
CA LEU A 95 -5.33 7.33 -40.08
C LEU A 95 -4.18 7.22 -39.06
N GLY A 96 -4.42 6.57 -37.92
CA GLY A 96 -3.41 6.24 -36.92
C GLY A 96 -2.31 5.35 -37.49
N VAL A 97 -2.67 4.19 -38.04
CA VAL A 97 -1.72 3.23 -38.62
C VAL A 97 -0.91 3.84 -39.78
N TRP A 98 -1.50 4.74 -40.57
CA TRP A 98 -0.81 5.40 -41.68
C TRP A 98 0.14 6.53 -41.24
N LYS A 99 -0.29 7.42 -40.33
CA LYS A 99 0.42 8.69 -40.06
C LYS A 99 1.05 8.82 -38.68
N VAL A 100 0.77 7.91 -37.74
CA VAL A 100 1.14 8.07 -36.34
C VAL A 100 2.24 7.08 -35.92
N PRO A 101 3.38 7.53 -35.35
CA PRO A 101 4.42 6.63 -34.88
C PRO A 101 3.91 5.67 -33.80
N ARG A 102 4.27 4.38 -33.91
CA ARG A 102 3.87 3.31 -32.99
C ARG A 102 4.24 3.66 -31.55
N GLY A 103 3.29 3.49 -30.62
CA GLY A 103 3.47 3.80 -29.20
C GLY A 103 3.66 5.29 -28.86
N SER A 104 3.40 6.21 -29.80
CA SER A 104 3.27 7.64 -29.49
C SER A 104 1.95 7.94 -28.77
N ILE A 105 1.83 9.10 -28.11
CA ILE A 105 0.63 9.46 -27.34
C ILE A 105 -0.66 9.50 -28.19
N TYR A 106 -0.55 9.82 -29.48
CA TYR A 106 -1.67 9.77 -30.41
C TYR A 106 -2.08 8.32 -30.75
N ALA A 107 -1.12 7.39 -30.88
CA ALA A 107 -1.43 5.97 -31.08
C ALA A 107 -2.09 5.35 -29.85
N GLU A 108 -1.72 5.79 -28.64
CA GLU A 108 -2.42 5.43 -27.40
C GLU A 108 -3.86 5.94 -27.40
N GLY A 109 -4.08 7.22 -27.76
CA GLY A 109 -5.41 7.83 -27.80
C GLY A 109 -6.34 7.20 -28.83
N ILE A 110 -5.85 6.95 -30.05
CA ILE A 110 -6.62 6.30 -31.13
C ILE A 110 -6.99 4.86 -30.73
N GLY A 111 -6.06 4.10 -30.15
CA GLY A 111 -6.34 2.73 -29.71
C GLY A 111 -7.32 2.67 -28.54
N LEU A 112 -7.24 3.61 -27.57
CA LEU A 112 -8.23 3.72 -26.49
C LEU A 112 -9.61 4.12 -27.02
N PHE A 113 -9.68 5.07 -27.97
CA PHE A 113 -10.94 5.44 -28.61
C PHE A 113 -11.57 4.27 -29.37
N TYR A 114 -10.77 3.48 -30.09
CA TYR A 114 -11.24 2.26 -30.76
C TYR A 114 -11.86 1.26 -29.78
N VAL A 115 -11.18 0.95 -28.66
CA VAL A 115 -11.71 0.02 -27.65
C VAL A 115 -12.98 0.54 -27.00
N ALA A 116 -13.04 1.84 -26.68
CA ALA A 116 -14.23 2.46 -26.10
C ALA A 116 -15.42 2.42 -27.08
N ALA A 117 -15.21 2.84 -28.33
CA ALA A 117 -16.24 2.81 -29.38
C ALA A 117 -16.75 1.38 -29.64
N LEU A 118 -15.83 0.40 -29.73
CA LEU A 118 -16.18 -1.00 -29.91
C LEU A 118 -17.01 -1.53 -28.72
N THR A 119 -16.54 -1.33 -27.49
CA THR A 119 -17.24 -1.77 -26.28
C THR A 119 -18.64 -1.15 -26.17
N ILE A 120 -18.75 0.17 -26.40
CA ILE A 120 -20.02 0.89 -26.32
C ILE A 120 -21.00 0.40 -27.40
N SER A 121 -20.58 0.34 -28.67
CA SER A 121 -21.46 -0.14 -29.75
C SER A 121 -21.88 -1.59 -29.56
N THR A 122 -21.00 -2.49 -29.09
CA THR A 122 -21.38 -3.89 -28.80
C THR A 122 -22.42 -3.98 -27.68
N VAL A 123 -22.23 -3.26 -26.56
CA VAL A 123 -23.17 -3.29 -25.42
C VAL A 123 -24.52 -2.67 -25.81
N LEU A 124 -24.52 -1.51 -26.48
CA LEU A 124 -25.75 -0.88 -26.97
C LEU A 124 -26.52 -1.72 -27.99
N MET A 125 -25.81 -2.52 -28.80
CA MET A 125 -26.43 -3.46 -29.74
C MET A 125 -27.08 -4.65 -29.00
N SER A 126 -26.40 -5.20 -27.99
CA SER A 126 -26.93 -6.31 -27.18
C SER A 126 -28.19 -5.93 -26.38
N ASP A 127 -28.24 -4.68 -25.87
CA ASP A 127 -29.42 -4.10 -25.23
C ASP A 127 -30.54 -3.83 -26.24
N THR A 128 -30.22 -3.21 -27.39
CA THR A 128 -31.24 -2.84 -28.40
C THR A 128 -31.94 -4.05 -29.02
N TYR A 129 -31.22 -5.15 -29.22
CA TYR A 129 -31.74 -6.34 -29.91
C TYR A 129 -31.99 -7.55 -29.01
N TYR A 130 -31.75 -7.43 -27.69
CA TYR A 130 -31.96 -8.50 -26.69
C TYR A 130 -31.42 -9.87 -27.14
N THR A 131 -30.18 -9.90 -27.65
CA THR A 131 -29.57 -11.05 -28.34
C THR A 131 -29.35 -12.31 -27.49
N GLY A 132 -29.71 -12.29 -26.20
CA GLY A 132 -29.71 -13.47 -25.30
C GLY A 132 -28.33 -13.96 -24.85
N GLU A 133 -27.29 -13.77 -25.66
CA GLU A 133 -25.92 -14.21 -25.40
C GLU A 133 -25.32 -13.60 -24.11
N GLY A 134 -24.48 -14.37 -23.45
CA GLY A 134 -23.80 -13.99 -22.21
C GLY A 134 -22.71 -12.92 -22.41
N TRP A 135 -22.38 -12.21 -21.33
CA TRP A 135 -21.34 -11.17 -21.30
C TRP A 135 -19.96 -11.63 -21.79
N GLY A 136 -19.65 -12.92 -21.67
CA GLY A 136 -18.43 -13.52 -22.19
C GLY A 136 -18.33 -13.53 -23.72
N PHE A 137 -19.43 -13.72 -24.44
CA PHE A 137 -19.43 -13.69 -25.90
C PHE A 137 -19.05 -12.29 -26.43
N TYR A 138 -19.65 -11.24 -25.85
CA TYR A 138 -19.29 -9.86 -26.20
C TYR A 138 -17.85 -9.53 -25.79
N SER A 139 -17.41 -9.99 -24.62
CA SER A 139 -16.02 -9.80 -24.13
C SER A 139 -15.00 -10.47 -25.06
N LEU A 140 -15.28 -11.69 -25.50
CA LEU A 140 -14.50 -12.44 -26.49
C LEU A 140 -14.38 -11.66 -27.81
N LEU A 141 -15.51 -11.18 -28.37
CA LEU A 141 -15.51 -10.39 -29.61
C LEU A 141 -14.71 -9.08 -29.47
N ILE A 142 -14.94 -8.32 -28.38
CA ILE A 142 -14.27 -7.04 -28.14
C ILE A 142 -12.75 -7.27 -27.99
N MET A 143 -12.33 -8.27 -27.23
CA MET A 143 -10.92 -8.61 -27.06
C MET A 143 -10.30 -9.08 -28.38
N LEU A 144 -10.93 -10.02 -29.10
CA LEU A 144 -10.42 -10.57 -30.35
C LEU A 144 -10.17 -9.49 -31.42
N LEU A 145 -11.09 -8.53 -31.56
CA LEU A 145 -10.97 -7.39 -32.48
C LEU A 145 -9.98 -6.32 -31.99
N THR A 146 -9.83 -6.16 -30.67
CA THR A 146 -8.86 -5.24 -30.06
C THR A 146 -7.40 -5.73 -30.19
N LEU A 147 -7.18 -7.05 -30.15
CA LEU A 147 -5.84 -7.66 -30.21
C LEU A 147 -4.98 -7.18 -31.39
N PRO A 148 -5.42 -7.23 -32.68
CA PRO A 148 -4.63 -6.72 -33.79
C PRO A 148 -4.35 -5.22 -33.69
N VAL A 149 -5.28 -4.43 -33.13
CA VAL A 149 -5.11 -2.97 -32.96
C VAL A 149 -3.95 -2.63 -32.01
N ILE A 150 -3.77 -3.42 -30.95
CA ILE A 150 -2.64 -3.28 -30.02
C ILE A 150 -1.31 -3.47 -30.76
N TYR A 151 -1.18 -4.53 -31.55
CA TYR A 151 0.03 -4.81 -32.34
C TYR A 151 0.27 -3.75 -33.43
N LEU A 152 -0.77 -3.31 -34.13
CA LEU A 152 -0.69 -2.29 -35.18
C LEU A 152 -0.23 -0.94 -34.63
N LEU A 153 -0.84 -0.46 -33.54
CA LEU A 153 -0.54 0.86 -32.96
C LEU A 153 0.65 0.86 -31.97
N GLY A 154 1.08 -0.31 -31.47
CA GLY A 154 2.10 -0.42 -30.42
C GLY A 154 1.66 0.13 -29.06
N SER A 155 0.35 0.19 -28.83
CA SER A 155 -0.28 0.93 -27.73
C SER A 155 -0.22 0.17 -26.40
N GLY A 156 0.30 0.82 -25.35
CA GLY A 156 0.38 0.24 -24.01
C GLY A 156 -0.92 0.36 -23.22
N PHE A 157 -1.61 1.49 -23.31
CA PHE A 157 -2.87 1.72 -22.62
C PHE A 157 -4.03 0.96 -23.28
N THR A 158 -4.01 0.75 -24.60
CA THR A 158 -4.96 -0.16 -25.26
C THR A 158 -4.77 -1.59 -24.77
N MET A 159 -3.53 -2.04 -24.54
CA MET A 159 -3.26 -3.33 -23.91
C MET A 159 -3.75 -3.38 -22.46
N MET A 160 -3.62 -2.30 -21.68
CA MET A 160 -4.22 -2.23 -20.33
C MET A 160 -5.75 -2.31 -20.36
N ALA A 161 -6.40 -1.65 -21.32
CA ALA A 161 -7.85 -1.72 -21.50
C ALA A 161 -8.33 -3.11 -21.90
N TYR A 162 -7.61 -3.78 -22.82
CA TYR A 162 -7.83 -5.18 -23.18
C TYR A 162 -7.70 -6.14 -21.99
N LEU A 163 -6.66 -5.97 -21.17
CA LEU A 163 -6.46 -6.75 -19.94
C LEU A 163 -7.55 -6.47 -18.90
N LEU A 164 -8.04 -5.23 -18.81
CA LEU A 164 -9.16 -4.87 -17.95
C LEU A 164 -10.49 -5.51 -18.40
N ILE A 165 -10.75 -5.60 -19.71
CA ILE A 165 -11.91 -6.30 -20.25
C ILE A 165 -11.85 -7.80 -19.90
N GLY A 166 -10.69 -8.44 -20.05
CA GLY A 166 -10.48 -9.83 -19.61
C GLY A 166 -10.68 -10.03 -18.10
N LEU A 167 -10.27 -9.05 -17.28
CA LEU A 167 -10.50 -9.08 -15.83
C LEU A 167 -11.99 -8.88 -15.47
N LEU A 168 -12.72 -8.02 -16.18
CA LEU A 168 -14.15 -7.82 -15.97
C LEU A 168 -14.98 -9.05 -16.41
N TRP A 169 -14.62 -9.68 -17.53
CA TRP A 169 -15.15 -10.97 -17.95
C TRP A 169 -14.91 -12.04 -16.87
N SER A 170 -13.70 -12.12 -16.33
CA SER A 170 -13.33 -13.08 -15.27
C SER A 170 -14.20 -12.99 -14.00
N VAL A 171 -14.75 -11.81 -13.70
CA VAL A 171 -15.62 -11.57 -12.53
C VAL A 171 -17.10 -11.81 -12.88
N SER A 172 -17.46 -11.85 -14.16
CA SER A 172 -18.83 -11.97 -14.66
C SER A 172 -19.31 -13.44 -14.70
N VAL A 173 -18.97 -14.22 -13.67
CA VAL A 173 -19.18 -15.66 -13.63
C VAL A 173 -20.68 -16.00 -13.61
N ARG A 174 -21.09 -16.84 -14.56
CA ARG A 174 -22.34 -17.60 -14.58
C ARG A 174 -22.02 -19.03 -15.02
N GLU A 175 -23.05 -19.88 -15.10
CA GLU A 175 -22.97 -21.17 -15.80
C GLU A 175 -22.30 -21.00 -17.17
N LEU A 176 -21.40 -21.92 -17.55
CA LEU A 176 -20.70 -21.79 -18.83
C LEU A 176 -21.70 -21.79 -19.99
N SER A 177 -21.60 -20.78 -20.85
CA SER A 177 -22.08 -20.94 -22.22
C SER A 177 -21.34 -22.09 -22.92
N LEU A 178 -21.92 -22.66 -23.96
CA LEU A 178 -21.38 -23.79 -24.74
C LEU A 178 -19.98 -23.54 -25.33
N TRP A 179 -19.48 -22.30 -25.26
CA TRP A 179 -18.25 -21.84 -25.89
C TRP A 179 -16.96 -22.11 -25.10
N GLY A 180 -17.01 -22.53 -23.83
CA GLY A 180 -15.81 -22.86 -23.06
C GLY A 180 -14.98 -21.63 -22.64
N GLU A 181 -15.66 -20.60 -22.16
CA GLU A 181 -15.14 -19.23 -21.97
C GLU A 181 -13.76 -19.08 -21.30
N PRO A 182 -13.40 -19.78 -20.20
CA PRO A 182 -12.08 -19.61 -19.57
C PRO A 182 -10.92 -19.97 -20.51
N VAL A 183 -11.11 -20.93 -21.42
CA VAL A 183 -10.08 -21.37 -22.38
C VAL A 183 -9.78 -20.27 -23.39
N TRP A 184 -10.82 -19.58 -23.89
CA TRP A 184 -10.63 -18.45 -24.81
C TRP A 184 -9.93 -17.28 -24.14
N LEU A 185 -10.23 -16.98 -22.87
CA LEU A 185 -9.52 -15.95 -22.13
C LEU A 185 -8.04 -16.31 -21.92
N TRP A 186 -7.71 -17.57 -21.60
CA TRP A 186 -6.33 -18.05 -21.57
C TRP A 186 -5.61 -17.88 -22.91
N LEU A 187 -6.23 -18.27 -24.02
CA LEU A 187 -5.68 -18.11 -25.37
C LEU A 187 -5.46 -16.62 -25.72
N LEU A 188 -6.39 -15.75 -25.37
CA LEU A 188 -6.29 -14.30 -25.58
C LEU A 188 -5.16 -13.67 -24.74
N LEU A 189 -5.02 -14.03 -23.46
CA LEU A 189 -3.91 -13.54 -22.62
C LEU A 189 -2.56 -14.02 -23.14
N ALA A 190 -2.48 -15.28 -23.62
CA ALA A 190 -1.30 -15.83 -24.26
C ALA A 190 -0.97 -15.11 -25.58
N ALA A 191 -1.95 -14.83 -26.43
CA ALA A 191 -1.77 -14.12 -27.70
C ALA A 191 -1.37 -12.64 -27.53
N GLY A 192 -1.69 -12.02 -26.39
CA GLY A 192 -1.16 -10.70 -26.01
C GLY A 192 0.29 -10.74 -25.46
N SER A 193 0.78 -11.90 -25.03
CA SER A 193 2.06 -11.99 -24.31
C SER A 193 3.31 -11.66 -25.15
N PRO A 194 3.38 -11.92 -26.48
CA PRO A 194 4.50 -11.47 -27.31
C PRO A 194 4.67 -9.94 -27.30
N PHE A 195 3.58 -9.17 -27.40
CA PHE A 195 3.62 -7.69 -27.30
C PHE A 195 4.22 -7.23 -25.96
N PHE A 196 3.81 -7.87 -24.87
CA PHE A 196 4.36 -7.58 -23.55
C PHE A 196 5.86 -7.92 -23.46
N ALA A 197 6.25 -9.12 -23.92
CA ALA A 197 7.64 -9.57 -23.90
C ALA A 197 8.56 -8.69 -24.77
N GLU A 198 8.08 -8.21 -25.91
CA GLU A 198 8.77 -7.22 -26.74
C GLU A 198 8.97 -5.89 -26.00
N ARG A 199 7.92 -5.37 -25.36
CA ARG A 199 7.96 -4.12 -24.59
C ARG A 199 8.96 -4.20 -23.43
N LEU A 200 9.05 -5.36 -22.77
CA LEU A 200 10.04 -5.64 -21.73
C LEU A 200 11.48 -5.65 -22.29
N ARG A 201 11.71 -6.36 -23.40
CA ARG A 201 13.04 -6.49 -24.04
C ARG A 201 13.59 -5.15 -24.54
N ARG A 202 12.76 -4.32 -25.17
CA ARG A 202 13.22 -3.09 -25.85
C ARG A 202 13.75 -1.99 -24.91
N LYS A 203 13.38 -1.98 -23.62
CA LYS A 203 13.75 -0.99 -22.56
C LYS A 203 13.53 0.51 -22.89
N THR A 204 13.01 0.87 -24.06
CA THR A 204 13.07 2.24 -24.63
C THR A 204 12.00 3.20 -24.12
N ARG A 205 11.08 2.74 -23.25
CA ARG A 205 9.88 3.48 -22.86
C ARG A 205 9.75 3.59 -21.35
N SER A 206 9.09 4.65 -20.87
CA SER A 206 9.01 5.00 -19.43
C SER A 206 8.71 3.80 -18.54
N TYR A 207 9.59 3.57 -17.56
CA TYR A 207 9.52 2.52 -16.54
C TYR A 207 8.12 2.34 -15.95
N LEU A 208 7.45 3.46 -15.64
CA LEU A 208 6.09 3.47 -15.07
C LEU A 208 5.05 2.81 -15.99
N SER A 209 5.15 3.00 -17.31
CA SER A 209 4.20 2.42 -18.26
C SER A 209 4.32 0.89 -18.35
N THR A 210 5.54 0.37 -18.33
CA THR A 210 5.76 -1.09 -18.31
C THR A 210 5.44 -1.68 -16.94
N LEU A 211 5.72 -0.97 -15.84
CA LEU A 211 5.32 -1.37 -14.49
C LEU A 211 3.79 -1.52 -14.36
N TRP A 212 3.01 -0.50 -14.75
CA TRP A 212 1.55 -0.57 -14.75
C TRP A 212 1.01 -1.66 -15.68
N LEU A 213 1.67 -1.92 -16.82
CA LEU A 213 1.28 -3.00 -17.71
C LEU A 213 1.51 -4.37 -17.05
N SER A 214 2.61 -4.55 -16.30
CA SER A 214 2.87 -5.76 -15.52
C SER A 214 1.83 -5.98 -14.40
N TRP A 215 1.38 -4.91 -13.73
CA TRP A 215 0.26 -5.00 -12.77
C TRP A 215 -1.03 -5.47 -13.45
N ALA A 216 -1.41 -4.86 -14.59
CA ALA A 216 -2.59 -5.28 -15.35
C ALA A 216 -2.49 -6.74 -15.83
N TYR A 217 -1.29 -7.17 -16.26
CA TYR A 217 -1.08 -8.55 -16.73
C TYR A 217 -1.21 -9.59 -15.63
N VAL A 218 -0.55 -9.38 -14.49
CA VAL A 218 -0.63 -10.31 -13.36
C VAL A 218 -2.06 -10.31 -12.77
N ALA A 219 -2.75 -9.16 -12.75
CA ALA A 219 -4.14 -9.10 -12.32
C ALA A 219 -5.09 -9.89 -13.25
N ALA A 220 -4.93 -9.76 -14.58
CA ALA A 220 -5.73 -10.51 -15.55
C ALA A 220 -5.47 -12.03 -15.48
N ILE A 221 -4.22 -12.45 -15.26
CA ILE A 221 -3.87 -13.87 -15.04
C ILE A 221 -4.56 -14.40 -13.77
N PHE A 222 -4.54 -13.65 -12.66
CA PHE A 222 -5.29 -13.99 -11.45
C PHE A 222 -6.80 -14.09 -11.72
N GLY A 223 -7.36 -13.12 -12.44
CA GLY A 223 -8.77 -13.16 -12.87
C GLY A 223 -9.11 -14.44 -13.63
N THR A 224 -8.28 -14.81 -14.61
CA THR A 224 -8.52 -16.01 -15.43
C THR A 224 -8.39 -17.30 -14.61
N PHE A 225 -7.51 -17.34 -13.61
CA PHE A 225 -7.48 -18.44 -12.63
C PHE A 225 -8.77 -18.50 -11.79
N PHE A 226 -9.23 -17.38 -11.22
CA PHE A 226 -10.52 -17.34 -10.51
C PHE A 226 -11.68 -17.79 -11.41
N PHE A 227 -11.73 -17.30 -12.64
CA PHE A 227 -12.76 -17.67 -13.62
C PHE A 227 -12.74 -19.17 -13.90
N THR A 228 -11.56 -19.75 -14.14
CA THR A 228 -11.37 -21.20 -14.34
C THR A 228 -11.89 -22.00 -13.13
N ILE A 229 -11.51 -21.62 -11.91
CA ILE A 229 -11.90 -22.32 -10.67
C ILE A 229 -13.42 -22.31 -10.48
N ASN A 230 -14.06 -21.15 -10.63
CA ASN A 230 -15.50 -21.01 -10.41
C ASN A 230 -16.33 -21.64 -11.54
N SER A 231 -15.94 -21.45 -12.81
CA SER A 231 -16.64 -22.04 -13.96
C SER A 231 -16.68 -23.57 -13.88
N TYR A 232 -15.55 -24.22 -13.60
CA TYR A 232 -15.49 -25.68 -13.50
C TYR A 232 -15.87 -26.22 -12.11
N ASN A 233 -16.37 -25.38 -11.19
CA ASN A 233 -16.75 -25.73 -9.82
C ASN A 233 -15.70 -26.60 -9.09
N LEU A 234 -14.42 -26.21 -9.20
CA LEU A 234 -13.32 -27.01 -8.65
C LEU A 234 -13.32 -26.96 -7.12
N SER A 235 -13.46 -28.13 -6.48
CA SER A 235 -13.13 -28.35 -5.06
C SER A 235 -11.68 -27.95 -4.75
N LEU A 236 -11.40 -27.64 -3.48
CA LEU A 236 -10.17 -26.99 -3.00
C LEU A 236 -9.98 -25.57 -3.56
N SER A 237 -11.08 -24.87 -3.85
CA SER A 237 -11.10 -23.56 -4.51
C SER A 237 -10.23 -22.51 -3.81
N LEU A 238 -10.42 -22.33 -2.50
CA LEU A 238 -9.64 -21.40 -1.66
C LEU A 238 -8.17 -21.80 -1.58
N PHE A 239 -7.86 -23.11 -1.61
CA PHE A 239 -6.47 -23.60 -1.62
C PHE A 239 -5.76 -23.26 -2.93
N PHE A 240 -6.41 -23.36 -4.10
CA PHE A 240 -5.81 -22.92 -5.36
C PHE A 240 -5.48 -21.43 -5.35
N VAL A 241 -6.42 -20.60 -4.89
CA VAL A 241 -6.22 -19.15 -4.76
C VAL A 241 -5.08 -18.86 -3.78
N ALA A 242 -5.03 -19.56 -2.64
CA ALA A 242 -3.94 -19.42 -1.67
C ALA A 242 -2.59 -19.80 -2.28
N ALA A 243 -2.49 -20.96 -2.94
CA ALA A 243 -1.27 -21.46 -3.54
C ALA A 243 -0.72 -20.53 -4.62
N LEU A 244 -1.57 -20.05 -5.53
CA LEU A 244 -1.21 -19.04 -6.54
C LEU A 244 -0.74 -17.73 -5.89
N SER A 245 -1.44 -17.27 -4.86
CA SER A 245 -1.11 -16.04 -4.13
C SER A 245 0.22 -16.13 -3.38
N ALA A 246 0.48 -17.26 -2.73
CA ALA A 246 1.72 -17.54 -2.01
C ALA A 246 2.92 -17.74 -2.95
N ALA A 247 2.74 -18.46 -4.06
CA ALA A 247 3.78 -18.67 -5.06
C ALA A 247 4.17 -17.36 -5.76
N THR A 248 3.20 -16.53 -6.15
CA THR A 248 3.47 -15.20 -6.72
C THR A 248 4.04 -14.22 -5.70
N TYR A 249 3.61 -14.27 -4.43
CA TYR A 249 4.24 -13.52 -3.35
C TYR A 249 5.71 -13.92 -3.13
N ALA A 250 6.01 -15.23 -3.16
CA ALA A 250 7.36 -15.75 -3.05
C ALA A 250 8.23 -15.30 -4.24
N LEU A 251 7.77 -15.50 -5.48
CA LEU A 251 8.44 -15.04 -6.70
C LEU A 251 8.72 -13.53 -6.66
N GLY A 252 7.73 -12.71 -6.31
CA GLY A 252 7.89 -11.26 -6.20
C GLY A 252 8.84 -10.83 -5.08
N SER A 253 8.95 -11.63 -4.02
CA SER A 253 9.90 -11.40 -2.91
C SER A 253 11.32 -11.85 -3.24
N LEU A 254 11.49 -12.91 -4.04
CA LEU A 254 12.77 -13.44 -4.52
C LEU A 254 13.37 -12.57 -5.64
N SER A 255 12.58 -12.18 -6.63
CA SER A 255 12.99 -11.30 -7.74
C SER A 255 13.15 -9.81 -7.33
N ARG A 256 13.29 -9.52 -6.03
CA ARG A 256 13.35 -8.13 -5.51
C ARG A 256 14.47 -7.30 -6.13
N GLU A 257 15.62 -7.92 -6.38
CA GLU A 257 16.79 -7.33 -7.05
C GLU A 257 16.55 -7.02 -8.54
N GLN A 258 15.57 -7.65 -9.19
CA GLN A 258 15.26 -7.50 -10.62
C GLN A 258 14.30 -6.32 -10.90
N GLY A 259 13.85 -5.60 -9.87
CA GLY A 259 13.33 -4.22 -9.92
C GLY A 259 11.93 -4.00 -10.52
N LEU A 260 11.64 -4.51 -11.72
CA LEU A 260 10.40 -4.21 -12.46
C LEU A 260 9.24 -5.17 -12.15
N TRP A 261 9.57 -6.45 -11.94
CA TRP A 261 8.60 -7.54 -11.76
C TRP A 261 8.20 -7.79 -10.30
N SER A 262 9.10 -7.50 -9.36
CA SER A 262 8.92 -7.79 -7.93
C SER A 262 7.72 -7.09 -7.33
N LEU A 263 7.44 -5.85 -7.76
CA LEU A 263 6.31 -5.06 -7.28
C LEU A 263 4.94 -5.64 -7.69
N PRO A 264 4.62 -5.88 -8.98
CA PRO A 264 3.38 -6.54 -9.40
C PRO A 264 3.15 -7.90 -8.73
N PHE A 265 4.12 -8.83 -8.82
CA PHE A 265 3.94 -10.19 -8.29
C PHE A 265 3.77 -10.20 -6.77
N ARG A 266 4.57 -9.44 -6.03
CA ARG A 266 4.45 -9.37 -4.57
C ARG A 266 3.16 -8.68 -4.14
N GLY A 267 2.77 -7.60 -4.83
CA GLY A 267 1.57 -6.83 -4.51
C GLY A 267 0.29 -7.63 -4.72
N ILE A 268 0.14 -8.26 -5.89
CA ILE A 268 -1.06 -9.05 -6.20
C ILE A 268 -1.06 -10.36 -5.39
N GLY A 269 0.11 -10.97 -5.12
CA GLY A 269 0.22 -12.09 -4.18
C GLY A 269 -0.26 -11.74 -2.76
N VAL A 270 0.04 -10.54 -2.24
CA VAL A 270 -0.53 -10.08 -0.95
C VAL A 270 -2.04 -9.86 -1.06
N LEU A 271 -2.55 -9.28 -2.14
CA LEU A 271 -4.00 -9.04 -2.30
C LEU A 271 -4.78 -10.36 -2.42
N GLY A 272 -4.24 -11.36 -3.13
CA GLY A 272 -4.83 -12.70 -3.21
C GLY A 272 -4.75 -13.46 -1.87
N LEU A 273 -3.66 -13.32 -1.11
CA LEU A 273 -3.60 -13.85 0.26
C LEU A 273 -4.60 -13.12 1.18
N MET A 274 -4.80 -11.80 1.03
CA MET A 274 -5.82 -11.07 1.78
C MET A 274 -7.25 -11.53 1.43
N TYR A 275 -7.53 -11.81 0.15
CA TYR A 275 -8.78 -12.45 -0.26
C TYR A 275 -8.97 -13.80 0.46
N VAL A 276 -7.93 -14.63 0.52
CA VAL A 276 -7.97 -15.93 1.22
C VAL A 276 -8.20 -15.77 2.72
N VAL A 277 -7.56 -14.79 3.37
CA VAL A 277 -7.81 -14.47 4.78
C VAL A 277 -9.26 -14.04 4.99
N VAL A 278 -9.82 -13.20 4.11
CA VAL A 278 -11.22 -12.77 4.21
C VAL A 278 -12.17 -13.94 4.00
N TYR A 279 -12.07 -14.66 2.88
CA TYR A 279 -13.00 -15.76 2.54
C TYR A 279 -12.94 -16.91 3.55
N GLY A 280 -11.74 -17.34 3.97
CA GLY A 280 -11.60 -18.41 4.97
C GLY A 280 -12.18 -18.10 6.35
N THR A 281 -12.49 -16.82 6.68
CA THR A 281 -13.20 -16.50 7.93
C THR A 281 -14.70 -16.78 7.88
N PHE A 282 -15.32 -16.82 6.70
CA PHE A 282 -16.75 -17.10 6.55
C PHE A 282 -17.03 -18.59 6.75
N ILE A 283 -18.19 -18.90 7.34
CA ILE A 283 -18.66 -20.29 7.51
C ILE A 283 -19.06 -20.92 6.18
N SER A 284 -19.59 -20.13 5.24
CA SER A 284 -20.11 -20.63 3.96
C SER A 284 -19.02 -21.30 3.13
N THR A 285 -17.82 -20.73 3.05
CA THR A 285 -16.68 -21.31 2.31
C THR A 285 -16.29 -22.71 2.79
N TRP A 286 -16.51 -23.03 4.07
CA TRP A 286 -16.30 -24.39 4.60
C TRP A 286 -17.53 -25.30 4.42
N GLN A 287 -18.73 -24.73 4.28
CA GLN A 287 -19.95 -25.48 3.93
C GLN A 287 -19.99 -25.84 2.44
N GLU A 288 -19.55 -24.91 1.58
CA GLU A 288 -19.35 -25.08 0.14
C GLU A 288 -18.32 -26.19 -0.13
N GLU A 289 -17.16 -26.18 0.52
CA GLU A 289 -16.14 -27.23 0.37
C GLU A 289 -16.57 -28.59 0.97
N ALA A 290 -17.40 -28.59 2.02
CA ALA A 290 -17.99 -29.82 2.56
C ALA A 290 -19.08 -30.43 1.65
N ALA A 291 -19.71 -29.62 0.80
CA ALA A 291 -20.71 -30.06 -0.16
C ALA A 291 -20.12 -30.39 -1.55
N ALA A 292 -18.94 -29.87 -1.87
CA ALA A 292 -18.24 -30.13 -3.13
C ALA A 292 -17.72 -31.57 -3.19
N SER A 293 -17.87 -32.23 -4.34
CA SER A 293 -17.23 -33.52 -4.62
C SER A 293 -15.75 -33.32 -4.97
N ALA A 294 -14.87 -34.17 -4.42
CA ALA A 294 -13.45 -34.19 -4.78
C ALA A 294 -13.27 -34.92 -6.12
N ASP A 295 -13.30 -34.17 -7.22
CA ASP A 295 -12.97 -34.72 -8.53
C ASP A 295 -11.46 -34.98 -8.67
N TRP A 296 -11.09 -35.98 -9.48
CA TRP A 296 -9.70 -36.36 -9.72
C TRP A 296 -8.86 -35.22 -10.29
N LEU A 297 -9.48 -34.34 -11.10
CA LEU A 297 -8.84 -33.16 -11.68
C LEU A 297 -8.49 -32.14 -10.60
N SER A 298 -9.38 -31.88 -9.62
CA SER A 298 -9.09 -31.03 -8.47
C SER A 298 -7.93 -31.57 -7.64
N ILE A 299 -7.88 -32.88 -7.40
CA ILE A 299 -6.78 -33.52 -6.65
C ILE A 299 -5.46 -33.39 -7.43
N GLY A 300 -5.48 -33.65 -8.74
CA GLY A 300 -4.30 -33.53 -9.61
C GLY A 300 -3.73 -32.11 -9.66
N LEU A 301 -4.59 -31.10 -9.86
CA LEU A 301 -4.21 -29.69 -9.76
C LEU A 301 -3.75 -29.32 -8.34
N GLY A 302 -4.34 -29.93 -7.31
CA GLY A 302 -3.99 -29.72 -5.91
C GLY A 302 -2.55 -30.12 -5.60
N LEU A 303 -2.11 -31.26 -6.13
CA LEU A 303 -0.72 -31.71 -6.03
C LEU A 303 0.25 -30.76 -6.76
N VAL A 304 -0.11 -30.27 -7.96
CA VAL A 304 0.71 -29.27 -8.69
C VAL A 304 0.81 -27.96 -7.91
N ALA A 305 -0.31 -27.47 -7.35
CA ALA A 305 -0.35 -26.28 -6.52
C ALA A 305 0.49 -26.43 -5.24
N LEU A 306 0.44 -27.61 -4.59
CA LEU A 306 1.27 -27.93 -3.43
C LEU A 306 2.78 -27.92 -3.77
N VAL A 307 3.18 -28.52 -4.89
CA VAL A 307 4.58 -28.51 -5.37
C VAL A 307 5.07 -27.08 -5.62
N LEU A 308 4.24 -26.20 -6.18
CA LEU A 308 4.58 -24.78 -6.37
C LEU A 308 4.78 -24.04 -5.03
N VAL A 309 3.93 -24.30 -4.03
CA VAL A 309 4.06 -23.71 -2.69
C VAL A 309 5.31 -24.22 -1.97
N VAL A 310 5.57 -25.53 -2.00
CA VAL A 310 6.77 -26.14 -1.39
C VAL A 310 8.05 -25.64 -2.08
N GLY A 311 8.06 -25.51 -3.41
CA GLY A 311 9.16 -24.90 -4.16
C GLY A 311 9.42 -23.44 -3.76
N GLY A 312 8.36 -22.64 -3.62
CA GLY A 312 8.44 -21.26 -3.14
C GLY A 312 8.98 -21.15 -1.71
N LEU A 313 8.51 -22.00 -0.80
CA LEU A 313 9.00 -22.08 0.58
C LEU A 313 10.48 -22.46 0.65
N ASN A 314 10.91 -23.47 -0.12
CA ASN A 314 12.32 -23.89 -0.20
C ASN A 314 13.22 -22.75 -0.71
N ALA A 315 12.82 -22.05 -1.77
CA ALA A 315 13.58 -20.91 -2.30
C ALA A 315 13.68 -19.74 -1.29
N LEU A 316 12.61 -19.44 -0.56
CA LEU A 316 12.63 -18.43 0.52
C LEU A 316 13.46 -18.89 1.73
N TRP A 317 13.47 -20.18 2.06
CA TRP A 317 14.29 -20.79 3.11
C TRP A 317 15.79 -20.69 2.79
N GLN A 318 16.19 -21.03 1.57
CA GLN A 318 17.58 -20.85 1.10
C GLN A 318 18.04 -19.38 1.18
N LYS A 319 17.14 -18.42 0.92
CA LYS A 319 17.37 -16.98 1.09
C LYS A 319 17.15 -16.46 2.53
N ARG A 320 16.88 -17.34 3.51
CA ARG A 320 16.62 -17.05 4.94
C ARG A 320 15.53 -15.99 5.20
N MET A 321 14.52 -15.92 4.34
CA MET A 321 13.49 -14.87 4.37
C MET A 321 12.33 -15.20 5.34
N GLY A 322 12.63 -15.30 6.65
CA GLY A 322 11.72 -15.86 7.67
C GLY A 322 10.30 -15.27 7.71
N THR A 323 10.12 -13.95 7.59
CA THR A 323 8.78 -13.34 7.55
C THR A 323 8.03 -13.70 6.28
N GLU A 324 8.73 -13.69 5.14
CA GLU A 324 8.15 -14.03 3.85
C GLU A 324 7.76 -15.53 3.78
N ILE A 325 8.53 -16.44 4.42
CA ILE A 325 8.17 -17.86 4.59
C ILE A 325 6.86 -18.01 5.37
N LEU A 326 6.71 -17.31 6.50
CA LEU A 326 5.52 -17.38 7.34
C LEU A 326 4.24 -16.98 6.58
N ILE A 327 4.34 -16.01 5.68
CA ILE A 327 3.25 -15.56 4.80
C ILE A 327 2.96 -16.59 3.70
N THR A 328 4.02 -17.13 3.06
CA THR A 328 3.90 -18.17 2.01
C THR A 328 3.40 -19.52 2.56
N PHE A 329 3.43 -19.76 3.88
CA PHE A 329 2.96 -20.99 4.50
C PHE A 329 1.41 -21.11 4.56
N CYS A 330 0.68 -20.00 4.42
CA CYS A 330 -0.79 -19.95 4.50
C CYS A 330 -1.55 -21.05 3.71
N PRO A 331 -1.18 -21.40 2.45
CA PRO A 331 -1.92 -22.41 1.68
C PRO A 331 -1.81 -23.80 2.29
N ILE A 332 -0.75 -24.13 3.02
CA ILE A 332 -0.61 -25.45 3.66
C ILE A 332 -1.65 -25.59 4.77
N ILE A 333 -1.90 -24.53 5.55
CA ILE A 333 -2.97 -24.51 6.56
C ILE A 333 -4.35 -24.57 5.90
N VAL A 334 -4.58 -23.78 4.83
CA VAL A 334 -5.85 -23.82 4.08
C VAL A 334 -6.13 -25.22 3.53
N GLY A 335 -5.17 -25.82 2.83
CA GLY A 335 -5.32 -27.16 2.24
C GLY A 335 -5.55 -28.25 3.28
N LEU A 336 -4.81 -28.23 4.40
CA LEU A 336 -5.04 -29.17 5.52
C LEU A 336 -6.44 -29.03 6.12
N LEU A 337 -6.94 -27.80 6.31
CA LEU A 337 -8.29 -27.57 6.83
C LEU A 337 -9.37 -27.98 5.83
N MET A 338 -9.21 -27.68 4.53
CA MET A 338 -10.17 -28.08 3.49
C MET A 338 -10.25 -29.60 3.36
N LEU A 339 -9.10 -30.29 3.31
CA LEU A 339 -9.06 -31.76 3.33
C LEU A 339 -9.69 -32.35 4.60
N SER A 340 -9.46 -31.73 5.77
CA SER A 340 -10.08 -32.17 7.03
C SER A 340 -11.61 -32.04 6.99
N VAL A 341 -12.13 -30.93 6.45
CA VAL A 341 -13.57 -30.68 6.29
C VAL A 341 -14.18 -31.66 5.29
N HIS A 342 -13.51 -31.92 4.17
CA HIS A 342 -13.92 -32.93 3.19
C HIS A 342 -13.90 -34.36 3.77
N TRP A 343 -13.09 -34.63 4.80
CA TRP A 343 -13.06 -35.90 5.54
C TRP A 343 -14.03 -35.93 6.75
N GLY A 344 -14.96 -34.98 6.84
CA GLY A 344 -16.04 -34.97 7.84
C GLY A 344 -15.80 -34.11 9.08
N LEU A 345 -14.72 -33.31 9.15
CA LEU A 345 -14.60 -32.26 10.16
C LEU A 345 -15.71 -31.22 9.95
N THR A 346 -16.42 -30.81 11.00
CA THR A 346 -17.53 -29.87 10.81
C THR A 346 -17.03 -28.52 10.24
N PRO A 347 -17.77 -27.88 9.32
CA PRO A 347 -17.42 -26.57 8.77
C PRO A 347 -17.17 -25.50 9.84
N LEU A 348 -17.87 -25.58 10.97
CA LEU A 348 -17.69 -24.69 12.10
C LEU A 348 -16.30 -24.86 12.74
N THR A 349 -15.84 -26.10 12.91
CA THR A 349 -14.48 -26.39 13.41
C THR A 349 -13.42 -25.87 12.43
N GLY A 350 -13.61 -26.06 11.12
CA GLY A 350 -12.72 -25.52 10.09
C GLY A 350 -12.58 -23.99 10.17
N SER A 351 -13.71 -23.28 10.23
CA SER A 351 -13.76 -21.82 10.39
C SER A 351 -13.08 -21.35 11.69
N ILE A 352 -13.32 -22.01 12.82
CA ILE A 352 -12.71 -21.65 14.11
C ILE A 352 -11.18 -21.82 14.07
N LEU A 353 -10.70 -22.94 13.53
CA LEU A 353 -9.25 -23.21 13.40
C LEU A 353 -8.56 -22.22 12.45
N PHE A 354 -9.20 -21.85 11.34
CA PHE A 354 -8.67 -20.83 10.45
C PHE A 354 -8.62 -19.45 11.11
N ASN A 355 -9.69 -19.03 11.78
CA ASN A 355 -9.72 -17.76 12.51
C ASN A 355 -8.61 -17.71 13.59
N LEU A 356 -8.39 -18.80 14.34
CA LEU A 356 -7.30 -18.90 15.30
C LEU A 356 -5.91 -18.77 14.64
N TYR A 357 -5.70 -19.46 13.52
CA TYR A 357 -4.47 -19.32 12.73
C TYR A 357 -4.22 -17.87 12.28
N ILE A 358 -5.26 -17.17 11.78
CA ILE A 358 -5.15 -15.77 11.36
C ILE A 358 -4.83 -14.82 12.51
N VAL A 359 -5.43 -15.01 13.69
CA VAL A 359 -5.10 -14.21 14.89
C VAL A 359 -3.65 -14.41 15.32
N LEU A 360 -3.16 -15.65 15.34
CA LEU A 360 -1.77 -15.98 15.66
C LEU A 360 -0.79 -15.40 14.63
N LEU A 361 -1.09 -15.56 13.33
CA LEU A 361 -0.31 -15.01 12.22
C LEU A 361 -0.22 -13.48 12.31
N ALA A 362 -1.35 -12.79 12.53
CA ALA A 362 -1.39 -11.34 12.68
C ALA A 362 -0.59 -10.87 13.92
N GLY A 363 -0.68 -11.58 15.04
CA GLY A 363 0.13 -11.31 16.23
C GLY A 363 1.64 -11.39 15.96
N VAL A 364 2.08 -12.46 15.29
CA VAL A 364 3.50 -12.64 14.93
C VAL A 364 3.96 -11.59 13.90
N LEU A 365 3.13 -11.24 12.90
CA LEU A 365 3.47 -10.22 11.89
C LEU A 365 3.49 -8.80 12.47
N LEU A 366 2.62 -8.47 13.43
CA LEU A 366 2.67 -7.20 14.18
C LEU A 366 3.92 -7.12 15.08
N TRP A 367 4.28 -8.22 15.76
CA TRP A 367 5.49 -8.30 16.56
C TRP A 367 6.75 -8.15 15.69
N GLN A 368 6.87 -8.94 14.62
CA GLN A 368 7.99 -8.81 13.68
C GLN A 368 8.02 -7.42 13.03
N GLY A 369 6.88 -6.86 12.64
CA GLY A 369 6.78 -5.53 12.05
C GLY A 369 7.23 -4.40 12.96
N THR A 370 6.90 -4.46 14.26
CA THR A 370 7.33 -3.47 15.25
C THR A 370 8.80 -3.63 15.63
N VAL A 371 9.27 -4.86 15.91
CA VAL A 371 10.68 -5.15 16.25
C VAL A 371 11.63 -4.81 15.10
N THR A 372 11.31 -5.22 13.87
CA THR A 372 12.15 -4.94 12.67
C THR A 372 11.92 -3.56 12.07
N LYS A 373 11.04 -2.74 12.66
CA LYS A 373 10.60 -1.41 12.17
C LYS A 373 10.05 -1.43 10.73
N ARG A 374 9.62 -2.60 10.24
CA ARG A 374 9.00 -2.79 8.91
C ARG A 374 7.55 -2.30 8.93
N VAL A 375 7.35 -0.99 8.78
CA VAL A 375 6.02 -0.33 8.72
C VAL A 375 5.05 -1.03 7.76
N ALA A 376 5.54 -1.56 6.63
CA ALA A 376 4.73 -2.31 5.66
C ALA A 376 4.05 -3.57 6.24
N LEU A 377 4.64 -4.25 7.23
CA LEU A 377 4.02 -5.41 7.89
C LEU A 377 2.90 -4.97 8.83
N VAL A 378 3.15 -3.91 9.61
CA VAL A 378 2.16 -3.35 10.55
C VAL A 378 0.95 -2.81 9.79
N ASN A 379 1.18 -2.00 8.75
CA ASN A 379 0.13 -1.49 7.89
C ASN A 379 -0.59 -2.60 7.12
N GLY A 380 0.11 -3.66 6.71
CA GLY A 380 -0.49 -4.85 6.10
C GLY A 380 -1.49 -5.53 7.03
N CYS A 381 -1.11 -5.77 8.29
CA CYS A 381 -2.02 -6.35 9.29
C CYS A 381 -3.25 -5.45 9.54
N ILE A 382 -3.05 -4.14 9.68
CA ILE A 382 -4.14 -3.16 9.85
C ILE A 382 -5.10 -3.18 8.64
N PHE A 383 -4.56 -3.25 7.42
CA PHE A 383 -5.35 -3.31 6.19
C PHE A 383 -6.15 -4.62 6.08
N THR A 384 -5.55 -5.77 6.42
CA THR A 384 -6.25 -7.06 6.48
C THR A 384 -7.36 -7.06 7.54
N PHE A 385 -7.13 -6.50 8.73
CA PHE A 385 -8.18 -6.33 9.75
C PHE A 385 -9.34 -5.45 9.24
N LEU A 386 -9.02 -4.32 8.58
CA LEU A 386 -10.02 -3.46 7.98
C LEU A 386 -10.81 -4.17 6.86
N ALA A 387 -10.15 -5.00 6.06
CA ALA A 387 -10.78 -5.80 5.01
C ALA A 387 -11.73 -6.87 5.58
N MET A 388 -11.34 -7.59 6.65
CA MET A 388 -12.23 -8.55 7.34
C MET A 388 -13.45 -7.85 7.95
N ILE A 389 -13.24 -6.71 8.63
CA ILE A 389 -14.32 -5.89 9.20
C ILE A 389 -15.28 -5.40 8.10
N ALA A 390 -14.76 -4.90 6.98
CA ALA A 390 -15.57 -4.47 5.84
C ALA A 390 -16.32 -5.64 5.17
N ALA A 391 -15.69 -6.80 4.99
CA ALA A 391 -16.37 -7.98 4.44
C ALA A 391 -17.56 -8.41 5.31
N ARG A 392 -17.39 -8.40 6.64
CA ARG A 392 -18.48 -8.70 7.60
C ARG A 392 -19.58 -7.62 7.65
N PHE A 393 -19.33 -6.40 7.15
CA PHE A 393 -20.39 -5.41 6.93
C PHE A 393 -21.27 -5.75 5.74
N PHE A 394 -20.69 -6.26 4.64
CA PHE A 394 -21.44 -6.55 3.42
C PHE A 394 -22.12 -7.92 3.43
N ASP A 395 -21.62 -8.86 4.25
CA ASP A 395 -22.21 -10.18 4.53
C ASP A 395 -23.76 -10.17 4.59
N PRO A 396 -24.44 -10.81 3.61
CA PRO A 396 -25.90 -10.78 3.52
C PRO A 396 -26.62 -11.48 4.68
N THR A 397 -25.93 -12.35 5.44
CA THR A 397 -26.54 -13.16 6.49
C THR A 397 -26.94 -12.36 7.74
N PHE A 398 -26.38 -11.17 7.93
CA PHE A 398 -26.71 -10.29 9.06
C PHE A 398 -27.75 -9.23 8.69
N SER A 399 -28.65 -8.90 9.60
CA SER A 399 -29.51 -7.73 9.46
C SER A 399 -28.71 -6.42 9.52
N PHE A 400 -29.27 -5.32 9.01
CA PHE A 400 -28.67 -3.99 9.12
C PHE A 400 -28.42 -3.57 10.58
N VAL A 401 -29.24 -4.04 11.52
CA VAL A 401 -29.11 -3.73 12.95
C VAL A 401 -27.91 -4.44 13.56
N GLU A 402 -27.71 -5.72 13.27
CA GLU A 402 -26.56 -6.50 13.78
C GLU A 402 -25.23 -6.01 13.20
N ARG A 403 -25.21 -5.66 11.90
CA ARG A 403 -24.06 -5.00 11.26
C ARG A 403 -23.71 -3.69 11.98
N GLY A 404 -24.71 -2.84 12.19
CA GLY A 404 -24.57 -1.55 12.88
C GLY A 404 -24.07 -1.68 14.32
N PHE A 405 -24.64 -2.60 15.09
CA PHE A 405 -24.22 -2.86 16.48
C PHE A 405 -22.79 -3.41 16.55
N THR A 406 -22.45 -4.37 15.69
CA THR A 406 -21.08 -4.93 15.60
C THR A 406 -20.07 -3.83 15.30
N PHE A 407 -20.37 -2.95 14.33
CA PHE A 407 -19.50 -1.80 14.01
C PHE A 407 -19.40 -0.78 15.13
N MET A 408 -20.50 -0.49 15.84
CA MET A 408 -20.49 0.41 17.00
C MET A 408 -19.58 -0.13 18.11
N VAL A 409 -19.69 -1.42 18.46
CA VAL A 409 -18.84 -2.07 19.47
C VAL A 409 -17.36 -2.10 19.03
N THR A 410 -17.07 -2.47 17.78
CA THR A 410 -15.70 -2.47 17.25
C THR A 410 -15.09 -1.06 17.21
N GLY A 411 -15.88 -0.06 16.81
CA GLY A 411 -15.46 1.34 16.80
C GLY A 411 -15.15 1.89 18.20
N VAL A 412 -16.02 1.59 19.18
CA VAL A 412 -15.80 1.94 20.60
C VAL A 412 -14.55 1.25 21.15
N ALA A 413 -14.31 -0.04 20.83
CA ALA A 413 -13.13 -0.76 21.27
C ALA A 413 -11.83 -0.14 20.71
N ILE A 414 -11.78 0.16 19.40
CA ILE A 414 -10.64 0.81 18.74
C ILE A 414 -10.42 2.21 19.33
N PHE A 415 -11.49 2.99 19.54
CA PHE A 415 -11.42 4.32 20.15
C PHE A 415 -10.88 4.26 21.58
N ALA A 416 -11.37 3.34 22.41
CA ALA A 416 -10.93 3.17 23.79
C ALA A 416 -9.44 2.77 23.88
N VAL A 417 -8.99 1.83 23.04
CA VAL A 417 -7.57 1.42 22.97
C VAL A 417 -6.68 2.59 22.54
N ASN A 418 -7.09 3.37 21.53
CA ASN A 418 -6.32 4.51 21.05
C ASN A 418 -6.30 5.67 22.07
N LEU A 419 -7.43 5.94 22.74
CA LEU A 419 -7.54 6.91 23.82
C LEU A 419 -6.64 6.54 25.01
N PHE A 420 -6.66 5.26 25.43
CA PHE A 420 -5.78 4.74 26.48
C PHE A 420 -4.29 4.85 26.08
N TYR A 421 -3.95 4.52 24.83
CA TYR A 421 -2.57 4.66 24.34
C TYR A 421 -2.11 6.13 24.31
N MET A 422 -2.98 7.04 23.86
CA MET A 422 -2.72 8.48 23.87
C MET A 422 -2.54 9.02 25.30
N TRP A 423 -3.43 8.65 26.23
CA TRP A 423 -3.36 9.03 27.65
C TRP A 423 -2.09 8.51 28.32
N ARG A 424 -1.71 7.25 28.07
CA ARG A 424 -0.47 6.63 28.57
C ARG A 424 0.79 7.28 27.97
N LYS A 425 0.73 7.70 26.70
CA LYS A 425 1.81 8.47 26.06
C LYS A 425 1.93 9.87 26.66
N GLN A 426 0.81 10.57 26.88
CA GLN A 426 0.77 11.90 27.49
C GLN A 426 1.29 11.88 28.94
N THR A 427 0.86 10.93 29.78
CA THR A 427 1.40 10.78 31.15
C THR A 427 2.90 10.50 31.14
N ARG A 428 3.39 9.61 30.26
CA ARG A 428 4.84 9.35 30.14
C ARG A 428 5.63 10.57 29.66
N GLN A 429 5.09 11.36 28.72
CA GLN A 429 5.70 12.62 28.26
C GLN A 429 5.66 13.70 29.36
N ALA A 430 4.56 13.84 30.10
CA ALA A 430 4.46 14.76 31.23
C ALA A 430 5.46 14.39 32.35
N GLN A 431 5.63 13.10 32.64
CA GLN A 431 6.61 12.61 33.61
C GLN A 431 8.04 12.97 33.21
N VAL A 432 8.43 12.75 31.95
CA VAL A 432 9.74 13.14 31.40
C VAL A 432 9.93 14.66 31.40
N ASN A 433 8.94 15.44 30.95
CA ASN A 433 9.01 16.89 30.99
C ASN A 433 9.18 17.40 32.44
N SER A 434 8.54 16.75 33.42
CA SER A 434 8.68 17.08 34.84
C SER A 434 10.04 16.72 35.44
N SER A 435 10.76 15.73 34.89
CA SER A 435 12.12 15.39 35.35
C SER A 435 13.15 16.32 34.71
N VAL A 436 13.03 16.64 33.42
CA VAL A 436 13.83 17.67 32.75
C VAL A 436 13.68 19.05 33.41
N ALA A 437 12.44 19.47 33.71
CA ALA A 437 12.19 20.72 34.44
C ALA A 437 12.82 20.73 35.85
N ARG A 438 12.83 19.59 36.56
CA ARG A 438 13.51 19.44 37.85
C ARG A 438 15.03 19.46 37.72
N ALA A 439 15.60 18.87 36.68
CA ALA A 439 17.03 18.92 36.38
C ALA A 439 17.50 20.36 36.09
N ASN A 440 16.79 21.08 35.21
CA ASN A 440 17.13 22.47 34.87
C ASN A 440 17.02 23.42 36.09
N ARG A 441 16.07 23.19 36.99
CA ARG A 441 15.99 23.93 38.27
C ARG A 441 17.16 23.64 39.21
N ARG A 442 17.69 22.41 39.25
CA ARG A 442 18.89 22.05 40.02
C ARG A 442 20.16 22.66 39.42
N LEU A 443 20.29 22.67 38.09
CA LEU A 443 21.40 23.33 37.39
C LEU A 443 21.40 24.85 37.66
N ARG A 444 20.26 25.53 37.49
CA ARG A 444 20.16 26.96 37.83
C ARG A 444 20.51 27.26 39.29
N ARG A 445 20.06 26.45 40.25
CA ARG A 445 20.45 26.63 41.67
C ARG A 445 21.95 26.44 41.91
N ARG A 446 22.63 25.55 41.16
CA ARG A 446 24.09 25.41 41.23
C ARG A 446 24.86 26.57 40.61
N GLN A 447 24.26 27.27 39.64
CA GLN A 447 24.85 28.50 39.11
C GLN A 447 24.72 29.62 40.15
N THR A 448 23.51 29.90 40.66
CA THR A 448 23.32 30.97 41.66
C THR A 448 24.10 30.74 42.95
N LEU A 449 24.21 29.49 43.44
CA LEU A 449 25.02 29.17 44.62
C LEU A 449 26.53 29.12 44.33
N GLY A 450 26.96 29.15 43.07
CA GLY A 450 28.37 29.31 42.68
C GLY A 450 28.77 30.78 42.50
N ASP A 451 27.79 31.66 42.28
CA ASP A 451 28.01 33.12 42.24
C ASP A 451 28.17 33.69 43.67
N ASP A 452 27.44 33.13 44.66
CA ASP A 452 27.54 33.52 46.09
C ASP A 452 28.93 33.23 46.71
N GLU A 453 29.61 32.15 46.29
CA GLU A 453 30.92 31.72 46.82
C GLU A 453 32.10 32.65 46.39
N HIS A 454 31.81 33.68 45.58
CA HIS A 454 32.81 34.61 45.05
C HIS A 454 32.75 36.04 45.64
N ILE A 455 31.83 36.32 46.58
CA ILE A 455 31.58 37.66 47.14
C ILE A 455 31.97 37.74 48.64
N ASP A 456 33.21 37.37 48.98
CA ASP A 456 33.78 37.62 50.33
C ASP A 456 35.31 37.79 50.35
N VAL A 457 35.97 38.01 49.19
CA VAL A 457 37.44 38.08 49.05
C VAL A 457 37.91 39.37 48.35
N ALA A 458 37.18 40.48 48.52
CA ALA A 458 37.41 41.73 47.79
C ALA A 458 37.22 43.00 48.66
N ALA A 459 37.70 42.97 49.91
CA ALA A 459 37.52 44.07 50.87
C ALA A 459 38.77 44.37 51.74
N GLN A 460 39.98 44.27 51.17
CA GLN A 460 41.19 44.84 51.79
C GLN A 460 42.15 45.33 50.69
N THR A 461 42.42 46.63 50.71
CA THR A 461 43.43 47.33 49.88
C THR A 461 44.53 47.83 50.79
N ASP A 462 45.78 47.52 50.47
CA ASP A 462 46.94 48.17 51.08
C ASP A 462 46.95 49.67 50.76
N ASP A 463 47.17 50.52 51.77
CA ASP A 463 48.45 51.24 51.94
C ASP A 463 48.37 52.26 53.11
N SER A 464 49.26 52.13 54.11
CA SER A 464 50.06 53.26 54.66
C SER A 464 50.87 52.95 55.94
N VAL A 465 52.21 52.94 55.77
CA VAL A 465 53.23 53.62 56.60
C VAL A 465 53.22 53.47 58.15
N ASN A 466 54.23 52.74 58.66
CA ASN A 466 54.98 52.90 59.93
C ASN A 466 54.27 53.35 61.23
N GLY A 467 54.35 52.52 62.29
CA GLY A 467 54.25 52.98 63.69
C GLY A 467 54.47 51.86 64.73
N THR A 468 55.32 52.08 65.74
CA THR A 468 55.64 51.11 66.80
C THR A 468 55.06 51.50 68.17
N ALA A 469 54.10 50.73 68.67
CA ALA A 469 53.73 50.53 70.09
C ALA A 469 52.84 49.25 70.15
N ALA A 470 52.91 48.29 71.09
CA ALA A 470 53.23 48.27 72.52
C ALA A 470 52.02 48.47 73.47
N GLU A 471 51.89 47.54 74.42
CA GLU A 471 51.07 47.53 75.66
C GLU A 471 49.54 47.27 75.65
N ASN A 472 49.21 46.02 76.07
CA ASN A 472 48.47 45.65 77.29
C ASN A 472 46.95 45.84 77.49
N SER A 473 46.41 44.90 78.30
CA SER A 473 45.22 44.98 79.18
C SER A 473 43.81 44.97 78.53
N ASP A 474 42.75 44.42 79.14
CA ASP A 474 42.60 43.28 80.07
C ASP A 474 41.09 42.87 80.16
N GLY A 475 40.78 41.73 80.79
CA GLY A 475 39.40 41.36 81.22
C GLY A 475 38.47 40.71 80.15
N ASN A 476 37.81 39.54 80.27
CA ASN A 476 37.45 38.55 81.32
C ASN A 476 35.91 38.48 81.61
N VAL A 477 35.44 37.31 82.08
CA VAL A 477 34.13 37.02 82.74
C VAL A 477 32.89 36.66 81.87
N THR A 478 32.67 35.35 81.66
CA THR A 478 31.46 34.48 81.85
C THR A 478 30.01 34.97 81.49
N ASP A 479 28.94 34.16 81.35
CA ASP A 479 28.68 32.78 81.80
C ASP A 479 27.59 31.97 81.03
N SER A 480 27.56 30.65 81.26
CA SER A 480 26.56 29.55 81.10
C SER A 480 25.17 29.79 80.42
N ARG A 481 24.61 28.84 79.64
CA ARG A 481 24.08 27.51 80.11
C ARG A 481 23.82 26.45 79.02
N GLU A 482 23.88 25.19 79.45
CA GLU A 482 23.44 23.93 78.81
C GLU A 482 22.57 23.11 79.83
N PRO A 483 22.09 21.85 79.63
CA PRO A 483 22.22 20.88 78.51
C PRO A 483 20.83 20.61 77.86
N ALA A 484 20.36 19.47 77.31
CA ALA A 484 20.79 18.05 77.23
C ALA A 484 20.11 17.33 76.01
N ALA A 485 20.67 16.30 75.37
CA ALA A 485 20.67 14.84 75.68
C ALA A 485 19.31 14.11 75.47
N THR A 486 19.19 12.88 74.92
CA THR A 486 20.13 11.92 74.24
C THR A 486 19.31 10.79 73.58
N ALA A 487 19.86 10.08 72.57
CA ALA A 487 19.87 8.59 72.42
C ALA A 487 19.89 8.06 70.95
N ASN A 488 20.84 7.14 70.72
CA ASN A 488 20.99 6.13 69.66
C ASN A 488 21.58 4.87 70.42
N PRO A 489 21.91 3.66 69.86
CA PRO A 489 22.31 3.32 68.47
C PRO A 489 21.95 1.86 67.98
N VAL A 490 22.62 1.36 66.90
CA VAL A 490 23.13 -0.05 66.70
C VAL A 490 22.10 -1.19 66.43
N ASN A 491 22.34 -2.25 65.60
CA ASN A 491 23.52 -2.78 64.87
C ASN A 491 23.17 -3.68 63.63
N ASN A 492 24.17 -3.95 62.75
CA ASN A 492 24.37 -5.14 61.87
C ASN A 492 23.25 -5.60 60.87
N GLU A 493 23.45 -6.49 59.87
CA GLU A 493 24.54 -7.44 59.53
C GLU A 493 24.69 -7.73 58.01
N SER A 494 25.82 -8.36 57.59
CA SER A 494 26.12 -9.11 56.32
C SER A 494 25.51 -8.64 54.98
N ASP A 495 26.25 -8.26 53.92
CA ASP A 495 27.38 -8.90 53.21
C ASP A 495 27.06 -10.19 52.40
N THR A 496 27.13 -10.10 51.07
CA THR A 496 27.80 -11.09 50.21
C THR A 496 28.05 -10.54 48.79
N ARG A 497 29.13 -11.02 48.14
CA ARG A 497 29.70 -10.44 46.92
C ARG A 497 30.14 -11.52 45.93
N LYS A 498 29.62 -11.48 44.69
CA LYS A 498 30.18 -12.09 43.45
C LYS A 498 29.34 -11.58 42.25
N GLY A 499 29.89 -11.22 41.10
CA GLY A 499 31.29 -11.27 40.65
C GLY A 499 31.55 -12.48 39.76
N GLY A 500 31.49 -12.26 38.44
CA GLY A 500 31.75 -13.23 37.38
C GLY A 500 31.58 -12.56 36.02
N ALA A 501 32.65 -12.51 35.25
CA ALA A 501 32.71 -12.06 33.87
C ALA A 501 33.39 -13.16 33.03
N ASP A 502 33.53 -12.89 31.73
CA ASP A 502 34.23 -13.73 30.74
C ASP A 502 33.48 -15.07 30.44
N ASP A 503 33.62 -15.69 29.25
CA ASP A 503 34.58 -15.44 28.17
C ASP A 503 34.03 -15.75 26.75
N ALA A 504 34.81 -15.37 25.74
CA ALA A 504 34.78 -15.61 24.29
C ALA A 504 33.72 -16.54 23.63
N GLN A 505 32.98 -16.00 22.64
CA GLN A 505 33.21 -16.26 21.19
C GLN A 505 32.45 -15.28 20.28
#